data_AF-A0A328SM11-F1
#
_entry.id   AF-A0A328SM11-F1
#
_cell.length_a   1.000
_cell.length_b   1.000
_cell.length_c   1.000
_cell.angle_alpha   90.00
_cell.angle_beta   90.00
_cell.angle_gamma   90.00
#
_symmetry.space_group_name_H-M   'P 1'
#
loop_
_entity.id
_entity.type
_entity.pdbx_description
1 polymer ?
#
loop_
_entity_poly.entity_id
_entity_poly.type
_entity_poly.pdbx_seq_one_letter_code
_entity_poly.pdbx_strand_id
1 'polypeptide(L)'
;MQVNRIGENVYQIDNQIATVNLTPGVQVYQEKLLDYEDKQFRLWNPRRSKLAAAIINGLSIFPFKDDSKVLYLGASAGTTPSHISDICTNGRIYCVEFSATMMREFL
;
A
#
# COMPACT_ATOMS: atom_id res chain seq x y z
N MET A 1 21.05 -4.10 3.23
CA MET A 1 19.58 -3.96 3.20
C MET A 1 18.99 -5.35 3.18
N GLN A 2 18.18 -5.68 4.19
CA GLN A 2 17.57 -7.00 4.28
C GLN A 2 16.14 -6.90 3.74
N VAL A 3 15.84 -7.64 2.67
CA VAL A 3 14.54 -7.58 1.97
C VAL A 3 13.88 -8.95 2.05
N ASN A 4 12.77 -9.03 2.79
CA ASN A 4 12.04 -10.27 3.00
C ASN A 4 10.62 -10.12 2.45
N ARG A 5 10.15 -11.05 1.61
CA ARG A 5 8.77 -11.06 1.13
C ARG A 5 7.86 -11.59 2.24
N ILE A 6 6.80 -10.86 2.58
CA ILE A 6 5.84 -11.23 3.64
C ILE A 6 4.40 -11.38 3.12
N GLY A 7 4.13 -10.97 1.87
CA GLY A 7 2.84 -11.12 1.21
C GLY A 7 2.95 -10.91 -0.30
N GLU A 8 1.83 -10.92 -0.99
CA GLU A 8 1.78 -10.64 -2.43
C GLU A 8 2.15 -9.18 -2.68
N ASN A 9 3.26 -8.93 -3.38
CA ASN A 9 3.85 -7.59 -3.52
C ASN A 9 4.07 -6.80 -2.21
N VAL A 10 4.13 -7.48 -1.06
CA VAL A 10 4.43 -6.87 0.25
C VAL A 10 5.74 -7.41 0.80
N TYR A 11 6.60 -6.49 1.22
CA TYR A 11 7.95 -6.76 1.66
C TYR A 11 8.24 -6.09 2.98
N GLN A 12 9.03 -6.76 3.81
CA GLN A 12 9.70 -6.15 4.94
C GLN A 12 11.13 -5.77 4.50
N ILE A 13 11.46 -4.50 4.59
CA ILE A 13 12.78 -3.95 4.27
C ILE A 13 13.37 -3.38 5.56
N ASP A 14 14.39 -4.06 6.07
CA ASP A 14 14.92 -3.86 7.43
C ASP A 14 13.77 -3.91 8.46
N ASN A 15 13.45 -2.79 9.14
CA ASN A 15 12.36 -2.69 10.12
C ASN A 15 11.09 -2.00 9.58
N GLN A 16 10.96 -1.86 8.27
CA GLN A 16 9.83 -1.17 7.62
C GLN A 16 9.07 -2.11 6.70
N ILE A 17 7.80 -1.80 6.46
CA ILE A 17 6.98 -2.49 5.46
C ILE A 17 7.00 -1.68 4.17
N ALA A 18 6.93 -2.34 3.03
CA ALA A 18 6.89 -1.73 1.72
C ALA A 18 6.02 -2.52 0.76
N THR A 19 5.51 -1.85 -0.26
CA THR A 19 4.87 -2.47 -1.43
C THR A 19 5.70 -2.23 -2.67
N VAL A 20 5.58 -3.09 -3.68
CA VAL A 20 6.18 -2.86 -5.00
C VAL A 20 5.40 -1.77 -5.71
N ASN A 21 6.06 -0.67 -6.08
CA ASN A 21 5.40 0.46 -6.72
C ASN A 21 4.84 0.05 -8.08
N LEU A 22 3.51 0.10 -8.24
CA LEU A 22 2.86 -0.17 -9.51
C LEU A 22 3.13 0.91 -10.55
N THR A 23 3.41 2.14 -10.12
CA THR A 23 3.71 3.30 -10.98
C THR A 23 5.07 3.92 -10.58
N PRO A 24 6.19 3.33 -11.03
CA PRO A 24 7.52 3.79 -10.65
C PRO A 24 7.75 5.30 -10.88
N GLY A 25 8.42 5.95 -9.92
CA GLY A 25 8.68 7.39 -9.88
C GLY A 25 7.57 8.22 -9.24
N VAL A 26 6.38 7.65 -9.04
CA VAL A 26 5.24 8.36 -8.43
C VAL A 26 5.20 8.11 -6.93
N GLN A 27 5.09 9.20 -6.17
CA GLN A 27 4.78 9.21 -4.74
C GLN A 27 3.34 9.70 -4.54
N VAL A 28 2.59 9.07 -3.62
CA VAL A 28 1.19 9.46 -3.37
C VAL A 28 1.08 10.44 -2.21
N TYR A 29 1.81 10.21 -1.14
CA TYR A 29 1.76 11.02 0.09
C TYR A 29 3.15 11.40 0.60
N GLN A 30 4.12 11.47 -0.33
CA GLN A 30 5.54 11.77 -0.09
C GLN A 30 6.26 10.68 0.71
N GLU A 31 5.82 9.43 0.57
CA GLU A 31 6.50 8.25 1.07
C GLU A 31 7.85 8.04 0.39
N LYS A 32 8.82 7.51 1.13
CA LYS A 32 10.15 7.23 0.57
C LYS A 32 10.05 6.11 -0.47
N LEU A 33 10.62 6.37 -1.64
CA LEU A 33 10.85 5.36 -2.67
C LEU A 33 12.23 4.73 -2.47
N LEU A 34 12.35 3.46 -2.81
CA LEU A 34 13.60 2.71 -2.72
C LEU A 34 13.73 1.78 -3.92
N ASP A 35 14.76 2.00 -4.73
CA ASP A 35 15.08 1.11 -5.83
C ASP A 35 15.95 -0.04 -5.32
N TYR A 36 15.59 -1.27 -5.66
CA TYR A 36 16.36 -2.46 -5.34
C TYR A 36 16.12 -3.54 -6.39
N GLU A 37 17.22 -3.99 -7.00
CA GLU A 37 17.19 -4.85 -8.19
C GLU A 37 16.30 -4.19 -9.27
N ASP A 38 15.41 -4.97 -9.90
CA ASP A 38 14.51 -4.51 -10.96
C ASP A 38 13.17 -3.96 -10.43
N LYS A 39 13.11 -3.60 -9.13
CA LYS A 39 11.89 -3.14 -8.46
C LYS A 39 12.09 -1.80 -7.78
N GLN A 40 11.06 -0.97 -7.84
CA GLN A 40 10.93 0.19 -6.97
C GLN A 40 9.93 -0.12 -5.86
N PHE A 41 10.30 0.16 -4.63
CA PHE A 41 9.48 -0.04 -3.45
C PHE A 41 8.97 1.28 -2.91
N ARG A 42 7.74 1.27 -2.40
CA ARG A 42 7.14 2.36 -1.63
C ARG A 42 7.13 1.99 -0.17
N LEU A 43 7.84 2.73 0.67
CA LEU A 43 7.82 2.49 2.12
C LEU A 43 6.44 2.83 2.68
N TRP A 44 5.85 1.89 3.41
CA TRP A 44 4.50 1.99 3.95
C TRP A 44 4.55 2.41 5.41
N ASN A 45 4.18 3.67 5.68
CA ASN A 45 4.29 4.23 7.03
C ASN A 45 3.18 3.72 7.97
N PRO A 46 3.50 2.95 9.04
CA PRO A 46 2.51 2.43 9.99
C PRO A 46 1.82 3.50 10.83
N ARG A 47 2.42 4.69 11.00
CA ARG A 47 1.78 5.82 11.69
C ARG A 47 0.71 6.51 10.85
N ARG A 48 0.67 6.23 9.54
CA ARG A 48 -0.31 6.80 8.60
C ARG A 48 -1.30 5.76 8.04
N SER A 49 -1.05 4.47 8.26
CA SER A 49 -1.89 3.38 7.78
C SER A 49 -2.14 2.35 8.87
N LYS A 50 -3.42 2.17 9.23
CA LYS A 50 -3.85 1.16 10.21
C LYS A 50 -3.50 -0.25 9.74
N LEU A 51 -3.58 -0.51 8.43
CA LEU A 51 -3.24 -1.80 7.86
C LEU A 51 -1.73 -2.07 7.95
N ALA A 52 -0.89 -1.07 7.65
CA ALA A 52 0.56 -1.21 7.83
C ALA A 52 0.92 -1.47 9.30
N ALA A 53 0.30 -0.75 10.24
CA ALA A 53 0.47 -1.01 11.66
C ALA A 53 0.02 -2.43 12.05
N ALA A 54 -1.10 -2.92 11.51
CA ALA A 54 -1.58 -4.28 11.77
C ALA A 54 -0.59 -5.34 11.27
N ILE A 55 -0.01 -5.16 10.07
CA ILE A 55 1.02 -6.06 9.52
C ILE A 55 2.24 -6.11 10.45
N ILE A 56 2.74 -4.96 10.89
CA ILE A 56 3.89 -4.88 11.82
C ILE A 56 3.57 -5.54 13.17
N ASN A 57 2.33 -5.43 13.63
CA ASN A 57 1.87 -6.04 14.88
C ASN A 57 1.52 -7.54 14.75
N GLY A 58 1.87 -8.18 13.64
CA GLY A 58 1.73 -9.63 13.47
C GLY A 58 0.36 -10.08 12.97
N LEU A 59 -0.28 -9.30 12.09
CA LEU A 59 -1.47 -9.77 11.37
C LEU A 59 -1.18 -11.12 10.69
N SER A 60 -1.84 -12.18 11.16
CA SER A 60 -1.54 -13.56 10.77
C SER A 60 -2.05 -13.93 9.38
N ILE A 61 -3.14 -13.31 8.94
CA ILE A 61 -3.77 -13.55 7.64
C ILE A 61 -3.76 -12.25 6.86
N PHE A 62 -2.95 -12.20 5.82
CA PHE A 62 -2.93 -11.07 4.90
C PHE A 62 -4.20 -11.12 4.01
N PRO A 63 -4.97 -10.03 3.92
CA PRO A 63 -6.32 -10.10 3.36
C PRO A 63 -6.39 -10.01 1.83
N PHE A 64 -5.28 -9.68 1.15
CA PHE A 64 -5.28 -9.38 -0.28
C PHE A 64 -4.39 -10.31 -1.09
N LYS A 65 -4.82 -10.57 -2.32
CA LYS A 65 -4.11 -11.26 -3.40
C LYS A 65 -4.06 -10.35 -4.63
N ASP A 66 -3.27 -10.73 -5.62
CA ASP A 66 -3.11 -9.97 -6.87
C ASP A 66 -4.43 -9.72 -7.61
N ASP A 67 -5.36 -10.67 -7.59
CA ASP A 67 -6.65 -10.64 -8.28
C ASP A 67 -7.84 -10.16 -7.42
N SER A 68 -7.56 -9.66 -6.21
CA SER A 68 -8.60 -9.34 -5.24
C SER A 68 -9.52 -8.20 -5.69
N LYS A 69 -10.82 -8.36 -5.41
CA LYS A 69 -11.82 -7.30 -5.54
C LYS A 69 -12.09 -6.70 -4.16
N VAL A 70 -11.68 -5.45 -3.96
CA VAL A 70 -11.68 -4.77 -2.66
C VAL A 70 -12.66 -3.61 -2.68
N LEU A 71 -13.54 -3.53 -1.67
CA LEU A 71 -14.31 -2.33 -1.36
C LEU A 71 -13.66 -1.64 -0.15
N TYR A 72 -13.06 -0.48 -0.37
CA TYR A 72 -12.40 0.32 0.66
C TYR A 72 -13.31 1.47 1.09
N LEU A 73 -13.77 1.43 2.34
CA LEU A 73 -14.68 2.44 2.91
C LEU A 73 -13.90 3.45 3.75
N GLY A 74 -14.00 4.74 3.41
CA GLY A 74 -13.24 5.82 4.05
C GLY A 74 -11.85 5.99 3.46
N ALA A 75 -11.76 6.17 2.14
CA ALA A 75 -10.48 6.29 1.43
C ALA A 75 -9.65 7.51 1.82
N SER A 76 -10.30 8.59 2.31
CA SER A 76 -9.68 9.89 2.58
C SER A 76 -8.81 10.31 1.39
N ALA A 77 -7.55 10.72 1.61
CA ALA A 77 -6.61 11.14 0.55
C ALA A 77 -5.84 9.98 -0.11
N GLY A 78 -6.22 8.70 0.10
CA GLY A 78 -5.66 7.58 -0.69
C GLY A 78 -4.35 6.95 -0.22
N THR A 79 -3.81 7.34 0.94
CA THR A 79 -2.58 6.77 1.53
C THR A 79 -2.60 5.24 1.57
N THR A 80 -3.63 4.63 2.19
CA THR A 80 -3.71 3.17 2.32
C THR A 80 -4.19 2.50 1.02
N PRO A 81 -5.25 2.98 0.35
CA PRO A 81 -5.70 2.39 -0.92
C PRO A 81 -4.63 2.31 -2.00
N SER A 82 -3.72 3.29 -2.08
CA SER A 82 -2.62 3.25 -3.05
C SER A 82 -1.65 2.09 -2.81
N HIS A 83 -1.36 1.72 -1.56
CA HIS A 83 -0.58 0.52 -1.27
C HIS A 83 -1.37 -0.77 -1.52
N ILE A 84 -2.69 -0.76 -1.32
CA ILE A 84 -3.54 -1.90 -1.72
C ILE A 84 -3.52 -2.05 -3.25
N SER A 85 -3.46 -0.94 -4.00
CA SER A 85 -3.33 -0.96 -5.46
C SER A 85 -2.03 -1.58 -5.94
N ASP A 86 -0.93 -1.32 -5.26
CA ASP A 86 0.36 -1.97 -5.52
C ASP A 86 0.30 -3.51 -5.34
N ILE A 87 -0.62 -3.98 -4.48
CA ILE A 87 -0.80 -5.40 -4.19
C ILE A 87 -1.73 -6.07 -5.19
N CYS A 88 -2.92 -5.49 -5.40
CA CYS A 88 -4.00 -6.06 -6.21
C CYS A 88 -3.86 -5.72 -7.70
N THR A 89 -2.70 -6.02 -8.30
CA THR A 89 -2.35 -5.58 -9.66
C THR A 89 -3.26 -6.11 -10.76
N ASN A 90 -3.83 -7.30 -10.58
CA ASN A 90 -4.80 -7.94 -11.49
C ASN A 90 -6.25 -7.81 -11.00
N GLY A 91 -6.46 -7.09 -9.90
CA GLY A 91 -7.73 -6.97 -9.20
C GLY A 91 -8.50 -5.69 -9.50
N ARG A 92 -9.43 -5.34 -8.60
CA ARG A 92 -10.15 -4.04 -8.64
C ARG A 92 -10.35 -3.51 -7.24
N ILE A 93 -10.13 -2.20 -7.07
CA ILE A 93 -10.33 -1.51 -5.78
C ILE A 93 -11.39 -0.43 -5.98
N TYR A 94 -12.46 -0.50 -5.21
CA TYR A 94 -13.52 0.49 -5.15
C TYR A 94 -13.34 1.32 -3.89
N CYS A 95 -12.95 2.58 -4.05
CA CYS A 95 -12.75 3.51 -2.93
C CYS A 95 -14.00 4.36 -2.73
N VAL A 96 -14.55 4.33 -1.52
CA VAL A 96 -15.69 5.16 -1.12
C VAL A 96 -15.20 6.18 -0.11
N GLU A 97 -15.48 7.45 -0.38
CA GLU A 97 -15.22 8.56 0.53
C GLU A 97 -16.41 9.51 0.49
N PHE A 98 -16.86 9.95 1.67
CA PHE A 98 -18.01 10.83 1.82
C PHE A 98 -17.62 12.30 1.64
N SER A 99 -16.44 12.70 2.13
CA SER A 99 -15.98 14.07 2.03
C SER A 99 -15.58 14.42 0.59
N ALA A 100 -16.31 15.35 -0.02
CA ALA A 100 -15.98 15.85 -1.36
C ALA A 100 -14.57 16.46 -1.44
N THR A 101 -14.09 17.09 -0.36
CA THR A 101 -12.74 17.65 -0.29
C THR A 101 -11.70 16.54 -0.32
N MET A 102 -11.89 15.48 0.49
CA MET A 102 -10.95 14.35 0.51
C MET A 102 -11.00 13.55 -0.78
N MET A 103 -12.19 13.40 -1.38
CA MET A 103 -12.31 12.78 -2.70
C MET A 103 -11.58 13.57 -3.79
N ARG A 104 -11.55 14.91 -3.70
CA ARG A 104 -10.73 15.72 -4.62
C ARG A 104 -9.24 15.47 -4.43
N GLU A 105 -8.77 15.32 -3.20
CA GLU A 105 -7.36 14.99 -2.94
C GLU A 105 -7.00 13.55 -3.34
N PHE A 106 -7.98 12.64 -3.32
CA PHE A 106 -7.82 11.25 -3.73
C PHE A 106 -7.67 11.06 -5.24
N LEU A 107 -8.28 11.93 -6.04
CA LEU A 107 -8.31 11.89 -7.50
C LEU A 107 -7.13 12.65 -8.13
#